data_AF-X1LA57-F1
#
_entry.id   AF-X1LA57-F1
#
_cell.length_a   1.000
_cell.length_b   1.000
_cell.length_c   1.000
_cell.angle_alpha   90.00
_cell.angle_beta   90.00
_cell.angle_gamma   90.00
#
_symmetry.space_group_name_H-M   'P 1'
#
loop_
_entity.id
_entity.type
_entity.pdbx_description
1 polymer ?
#
loop_
_entity_poly.entity_id
_entity_poly.type
_entity_poly.pdbx_seq_one_letter_code
_entity_poly.pdbx_strand_id
1 'polypeptide(L)' 'MRFFKRVDAEGNTTTVESYSHTKEVAGGIKISRKEYQAFIACLPVYEPGPDIELWRDEVDRRLANLE' A
#
# COMPACT_ATOMS: atom_id res chain seq x y z
N MET A 1 11.76 6.56 13.40
CA MET A 1 11.28 6.65 12.00
C MET A 1 11.16 8.09 11.59
N ARG A 2 11.46 8.40 10.32
CA ARG A 2 11.26 9.71 9.69
C ARG A 2 10.27 9.55 8.55
N PHE A 3 9.46 10.57 8.29
CA PHE A 3 8.37 10.52 7.33
C PHE A 3 8.56 11.61 6.29
N PHE A 4 8.31 11.28 5.03
CA PHE A 4 8.45 12.21 3.92
C PHE A 4 7.28 12.05 2.96
N LYS A 5 6.95 13.13 2.27
CA LYS A 5 6.09 13.12 1.10
C LYS A 5 6.83 13.65 -0.12
N ARG A 6 6.40 13.22 -1.30
CA ARG A 6 6.79 13.79 -2.59
C ARG A 6 5.57 14.42 -3.23
N VAL A 7 5.80 15.51 -3.95
CA VAL A 7 4.76 16.21 -4.69
C VAL A 7 5.17 16.33 -6.16
N ASP A 8 4.18 16.33 -7.05
CA ASP A 8 4.40 16.61 -8.47
C ASP A 8 4.52 18.12 -8.73
N ALA A 9 4.64 18.50 -10.00
CA ALA A 9 4.75 19.90 -10.43
C ALA A 9 3.49 20.73 -10.13
N GLU A 10 2.35 20.08 -9.90
CA GLU A 10 1.06 20.70 -9.61
C GLU A 10 0.80 20.80 -8.09
N GLY A 11 1.69 20.21 -7.28
CA GLY A 11 1.61 20.20 -5.82
C GLY A 11 0.81 19.02 -5.25
N ASN A 12 0.38 18.07 -6.09
CA ASN A 12 -0.32 16.88 -5.62
C ASN A 12 0.65 15.91 -4.97
N THR A 13 0.23 15.26 -3.89
CA THR A 13 1.06 14.25 -3.22
C THR A 13 1.11 12.97 -4.06
N THR A 14 2.29 12.63 -4.58
CA THR A 14 2.50 11.42 -5.37
C THR A 14 2.87 10.22 -4.52
N THR A 15 3.55 10.47 -3.39
CA THR A 15 4.13 9.39 -2.56
C THR A 15 4.26 9.86 -1.12
N VAL A 16 4.01 8.94 -0.18
CA VAL A 16 4.27 9.11 1.25
C VAL A 16 5.09 7.92 1.74
N GLU A 17 6.22 8.19 2.38
CA GLU A 17 7.24 7.19 2.68
C GLU A 17 7.68 7.29 4.15
N SER A 18 8.05 6.13 4.73
CA SER A 18 8.62 6.05 6.07
C SER A 18 10.01 5.41 6.01
N TYR A 19 11.00 6.09 6.60
CA TYR A 19 12.39 5.65 6.57
C TYR A 19 12.89 5.40 8.00
N SER A 20 13.48 4.22 8.20
CA SER A 20 14.17 3.85 9.45
C SER A 20 15.61 4.36 9.49
N HIS A 21 16.24 4.56 8.33
CA HIS A 21 17.60 5.06 8.20
C HIS A 21 17.70 6.60 8.28
N THR A 22 18.94 7.10 8.39
CA THR A 22 19.27 8.51 8.53
C THR A 22 19.68 9.22 7.24
N LYS A 23 19.93 8.51 6.13
CA LYS A 23 20.27 9.12 4.83
C LYS A 23 19.26 10.19 4.41
N GLU A 24 19.73 11.30 3.85
CA GLU A 24 18.84 12.32 3.31
C GLU A 24 18.00 11.78 2.14
N VAL A 25 16.77 12.25 2.04
CA VAL A 25 15.82 11.83 1.01
C VAL A 25 15.70 12.97 0.00
N ALA A 26 16.43 12.87 -1.10
CA ALA A 26 16.44 13.90 -2.14
C ALA A 26 15.03 14.13 -2.70
N GLY A 27 14.59 15.39 -2.75
CA GLY A 27 13.25 15.79 -3.21
C GLY A 27 12.11 15.39 -2.27
N GLY A 28 12.41 14.87 -1.08
CA GLY A 28 11.41 14.52 -0.07
C GLY A 28 11.12 15.70 0.86
N ILE A 29 9.86 16.06 1.00
CA ILE A 29 9.39 17.03 1.98
C ILE A 29 9.15 16.28 3.30
N LYS A 30 9.90 16.63 4.34
CA LYS A 30 9.73 16.00 5.65
C LYS A 30 8.37 16.37 6.24
N ILE A 31 7.64 15.37 6.73
CA ILE A 31 6.33 15.53 7.37
C ILE A 31 6.34 14.95 8.79
N SER A 32 5.34 15.32 9.58
CA SER A 32 5.12 14.75 10.90
C SER A 32 4.57 13.32 10.82
N ARG A 33 4.71 12.57 11.93
CA ARG A 33 4.05 11.27 12.08
C ARG A 33 2.52 11.38 11.96
N LYS A 34 1.95 12.48 12.45
CA LYS A 34 0.50 12.73 12.41
C LYS A 34 0.00 12.89 10.98
N GLU A 35 0.71 13.66 10.15
CA GLU A 35 0.39 13.80 8.72
C GLU A 35 0.52 12.48 7.97
N TYR A 36 1.59 11.71 8.25
CA TYR A 36 1.75 10.37 7.69
C TYR A 36 0.55 9.48 8.03
N GLN A 37 0.18 9.39 9.32
CA GLN A 37 -0.94 8.56 9.76
C GLN A 37 -2.28 9.01 9.17
N ALA A 38 -2.51 10.32 9.07
CA ALA A 38 -3.70 10.87 8.44
C ALA A 38 -3.79 10.45 6.95
N PHE A 39 -2.68 10.50 6.22
CA PHE A 39 -2.64 10.04 4.82
C PHE A 39 -2.94 8.54 4.71
N ILE A 40 -2.28 7.70 5.52
CA ILE A 40 -2.50 6.24 5.51
C ILE A 40 -3.95 5.89 5.85
N ALA A 41 -4.58 6.60 6.79
CA ALA A 41 -5.98 6.38 7.16
C ALA A 41 -6.98 6.74 6.04
N CYS A 42 -6.57 7.55 5.06
CA CYS A 42 -7.38 7.90 3.90
C CYS A 42 -7.23 6.91 2.73
N LEU A 43 -6.25 6.00 2.78
CA LEU A 43 -6.08 5.01 1.72
C LEU A 43 -7.26 4.03 1.73
N PRO A 44 -7.77 3.63 0.55
CA PRO A 44 -8.80 2.61 0.49
C PRO A 44 -8.27 1.33 1.13
N VAL A 45 -9.12 0.66 1.91
CA VAL A 45 -8.80 -0.66 2.43
C VAL A 45 -8.70 -1.59 1.23
N TYR A 46 -7.49 -2.11 0.98
CA TYR A 46 -7.33 -3.21 0.05
C TYR A 46 -7.86 -4.46 0.72
N GLU A 47 -9.02 -4.93 0.28
CA GLU A 47 -9.44 -6.30 0.57
C GLU A 47 -8.57 -7.23 -0.29
N PRO A 48 -7.82 -8.16 0.31
CA PRO A 48 -7.15 -9.17 -0.49
C PRO A 48 -8.20 -9.87 -1.34
N GLY A 49 -7.94 -9.94 -2.65
CA GLY A 49 -8.77 -10.72 -3.56
C GLY A 49 -8.88 -12.17 -3.06
N PRO A 50 -9.87 -12.94 -3.58
CA PRO A 50 -10.04 -14.33 -3.19
C PRO A 50 -8.70 -15.06 -3.29
N ASP A 51 -8.35 -15.78 -2.21
CA ASP A 51 -7.12 -16.56 -2.14
C ASP A 51 -7.09 -17.54 -3.32
N ILE A 52 -6.08 -17.38 -4.20
CA ILE A 52 -5.94 -18.20 -5.40
C ILE A 52 -5.81 -19.68 -5.04
N GLU A 53 -5.28 -20.01 -3.85
CA GLU A 53 -5.19 -21.40 -3.39
C GLU A 53 -6.55 -21.99 -3.04
N LEU A 54 -7.45 -21.22 -2.42
CA LEU A 54 -8.84 -21.63 -2.17
C LEU A 54 -9.63 -21.78 -3.48
N TRP A 55 -9.28 -20.99 -4.50
CA TRP A 55 -9.93 -21.07 -5.81
C TRP A 55 -9.54 -22.35 -6.57
N ARG A 56 -8.29 -22.80 -6.44
CA ARG A 56 -7.84 -24.08 -7.04
C ARG A 56 -8.60 -25.26 -6.43
N ASP A 57 -8.68 -25.34 -5.11
CA ASP A 57 -9.35 -26.45 -4.42
C ASP A 57 -10.86 -26.52 -4.76
N GLU A 58 -11.51 -25.36 -4.95
CA GLU A 58 -12.92 -25.29 -5.37
C GLU A 58 -13.12 -25.70 -6.84
N VAL A 59 -12.19 -25.33 -7.73
CA VAL A 59 -12.21 -25.75 -9.14
C VAL A 59 -11.99 -27.26 -9.25
N ASP A 60 -11.02 -27.81 -8.53
CA ASP A 60 -10.71 -29.24 -8.51
C ASP A 60 -11.90 -30.06 -7.96
N ARG A 61 -12.55 -29.58 -6.89
CA ARG A 61 -13.77 -30.20 -6.35
C ARG A 61 -14.92 -30.19 -7.36
N ARG A 62 -15.10 -29.09 -8.10
CA ARG A 62 -16.16 -28.98 -9.11
C ARG A 62 -15.92 -29.89 -10.31
N LEU A 63 -14.66 -30.03 -10.75
CA LEU A 63 -14.28 -30.96 -11.81
C LEU A 63 -14.51 -32.42 -11.41
N ALA A 64 -14.17 -32.80 -10.17
CA ALA A 64 -14.35 -34.16 -9.67
C ALA A 64 -15.83 -34.60 -9.53
N ASN A 65 -16.77 -33.66 -9.47
CA ASN A 65 -18.21 -33.94 -9.36
C ASN A 65 -18.94 -33.92 -10.72
N LEU A 66 -18.21 -33.74 -11.83
CA LEU A 66 -18.76 -33.76 -13.20
C LEU A 66 -18.60 -35.11 -13.91
N GLU A 67 -17.99 -36.11 -13.27
CA GLU A 67 -17.93 -37.52 -13.68
C GLU A 67 -19.06 -38.35 -13.03
#